data_AF-A0A8B8Q8L7-F1
#
_entry.id   AF-A0A8B8Q8L7-F1
#
_cell.length_a   1.000
_cell.length_b   1.000
_cell.length_c   1.000
_cell.angle_alpha   90.00
_cell.angle_beta   90.00
_cell.angle_gamma   90.00
#
_symmetry.space_group_name_H-M   'P 1'
#
loop_
_entity.id
_entity.type
_entity.pdbx_description
1 polymer ?
#
loop_
_entity_poly.entity_id
_entity_poly.type
_entity_poly.pdbx_seq_one_letter_code
_entity_poly.pdbx_strand_id
1 'polypeptide(L)'
;MLERPQLRWAFIRKVYAIILAQLLLTIGVATAVLLAKPLSSFMAETKLGSAIYIVLLVLPLIIICPLREYHKRHPVNFVLLGLFTIAMAFGLGFSCAFYQKKIILESAILTSVVVVALTLYTFWAVKRSRDFSFLGPFLLASLLVILVFAVIQLLFPLGKLSWMIFGCLGSIIFAAFIMYDANNLIKRFSYDEYI
;
A
#
# COMPACT_ATOMS: atom_id res chain seq x y z
N MET A 1 6.48 -9.50 -26.29
CA MET A 1 5.56 -10.65 -26.50
C MET A 1 4.14 -10.13 -26.53
N LEU A 2 3.47 -10.21 -27.69
CA LEU A 2 2.07 -9.81 -27.84
C LEU A 2 1.18 -10.96 -27.34
N GLU A 3 0.93 -11.00 -26.03
CA GLU A 3 -0.14 -11.88 -25.49
C GLU A 3 -1.48 -11.48 -26.11
N ARG A 4 -2.36 -12.46 -26.33
CA ARG A 4 -3.70 -12.22 -26.88
C ARG A 4 -4.44 -11.21 -25.99
N PRO A 5 -5.20 -10.24 -26.56
CA PRO A 5 -5.90 -9.22 -25.77
C PRO A 5 -6.82 -9.80 -24.67
N GLN A 6 -7.42 -10.97 -24.92
CA GLN A 6 -8.25 -11.67 -23.94
C GLN A 6 -7.47 -12.10 -22.70
N LEU A 7 -6.23 -12.58 -22.87
CA LEU A 7 -5.36 -12.97 -21.75
C LEU A 7 -4.93 -11.77 -20.93
N ARG A 8 -4.64 -10.63 -21.59
CA ARG A 8 -4.32 -9.36 -20.92
C ARG A 8 -5.46 -8.86 -20.04
N TRP A 9 -6.69 -8.87 -20.55
CA TRP A 9 -7.86 -8.47 -19.75
C TRP A 9 -8.15 -9.44 -18.60
N ALA A 10 -7.96 -10.74 -18.80
CA ALA A 10 -8.08 -11.73 -17.74
C ALA A 10 -7.05 -11.52 -16.63
N PHE A 11 -5.79 -11.24 -17.00
CA PHE A 11 -4.71 -10.91 -16.08
C PHE A 11 -5.02 -9.66 -15.25
N ILE A 12 -5.35 -8.54 -15.92
CA ILE A 12 -5.68 -7.28 -15.24
C ILE A 12 -6.82 -7.48 -14.26
N ARG A 13 -7.92 -8.12 -14.68
CA ARG A 13 -9.06 -8.42 -13.79
C ARG A 13 -8.65 -9.27 -12.59
N LYS A 14 -7.75 -10.24 -12.77
CA LYS A 14 -7.24 -11.09 -11.69
C LYS A 14 -6.46 -10.26 -10.66
N VAL A 15 -5.54 -9.40 -11.12
CA VAL A 15 -4.75 -8.52 -10.24
C VAL A 15 -5.66 -7.56 -9.46
N TYR A 16 -6.59 -6.88 -10.13
CA TYR A 16 -7.52 -5.97 -9.44
C TYR A 16 -8.47 -6.71 -8.49
N ALA A 17 -8.85 -7.95 -8.78
CA ALA A 17 -9.65 -8.76 -7.85
C ALA A 17 -8.86 -9.10 -6.58
N ILE A 18 -7.56 -9.43 -6.71
CA ILE A 18 -6.67 -9.66 -5.56
C ILE A 18 -6.52 -8.37 -4.74
N ILE A 19 -6.22 -7.25 -5.38
CA ILE A 19 -6.08 -5.94 -4.70
C ILE A 19 -7.38 -5.57 -3.97
N LEU A 20 -8.54 -5.75 -4.61
CA LEU A 20 -9.83 -5.47 -3.99
C LEU A 20 -10.05 -6.36 -2.75
N ALA A 21 -9.75 -7.65 -2.83
CA ALA A 21 -9.84 -8.55 -1.69
C ALA A 21 -8.91 -8.13 -0.54
N GLN A 22 -7.68 -7.71 -0.85
CA GLN A 22 -6.72 -7.20 0.13
C GLN A 22 -7.20 -5.91 0.80
N LEU A 23 -7.78 -4.98 0.03
CA LEU A 23 -8.36 -3.74 0.56
C LEU A 23 -9.57 -4.02 1.47
N LEU A 24 -10.48 -4.91 1.05
CA LEU A 24 -11.64 -5.29 1.86
C LEU A 24 -11.22 -5.98 3.17
N LEU A 25 -10.24 -6.88 3.12
CA LEU A 25 -9.68 -7.50 4.32
C LEU A 25 -9.05 -6.44 5.23
N THR A 26 -8.30 -5.50 4.66
CA THR A 26 -7.68 -4.41 5.41
C THR A 26 -8.72 -3.53 6.11
N ILE A 27 -9.79 -3.16 5.41
CA ILE A 27 -10.91 -2.40 5.99
C ILE A 27 -11.58 -3.19 7.10
N GLY A 28 -11.82 -4.48 6.90
CA GLY A 28 -12.42 -5.37 7.90
C GLY A 28 -11.60 -5.46 9.19
N VAL A 29 -10.29 -5.71 9.06
CA VAL A 29 -9.35 -5.78 10.20
C VAL A 29 -9.24 -4.42 10.88
N ALA A 30 -9.06 -3.32 10.14
CA ALA A 30 -8.98 -1.99 10.73
C ALA A 30 -10.26 -1.61 11.49
N THR A 31 -11.43 -1.94 10.94
CA THR A 31 -12.72 -1.73 11.61
C THR A 31 -12.83 -2.56 12.88
N ALA A 32 -12.46 -3.84 12.83
CA ALA A 32 -12.48 -4.72 13.99
C ALA A 32 -11.57 -4.19 15.12
N VAL A 33 -10.35 -3.75 14.79
CA VAL A 33 -9.41 -3.15 15.75
C VAL A 33 -9.99 -1.87 16.37
N LEU A 34 -10.60 -0.99 15.57
CA LEU A 34 -11.20 0.27 16.05
C LEU A 34 -12.45 0.06 16.93
N LEU A 35 -13.17 -1.05 16.76
CA LEU A 35 -14.32 -1.42 17.59
C LEU A 35 -13.88 -2.12 18.88
N ALA A 36 -12.78 -2.87 18.84
CA ALA A 36 -12.19 -3.56 19.99
C ALA A 36 -11.39 -2.60 20.90
N LYS A 37 -12.09 -1.79 21.70
CA LYS A 37 -11.47 -0.86 22.67
C LYS A 37 -10.36 -1.50 23.54
N PRO A 38 -10.52 -2.72 24.10
CA PRO A 38 -9.47 -3.33 24.92
C PRO A 38 -8.17 -3.61 24.15
N LEU A 39 -8.28 -3.90 22.85
CA LEU A 39 -7.14 -4.19 22.00
C LEU A 39 -6.35 -2.91 21.73
N SER A 40 -7.04 -1.80 21.46
CA SER A 40 -6.43 -0.48 21.28
C SER A 40 -5.75 0.01 22.57
N SER A 41 -6.39 -0.13 23.73
CA SER A 41 -5.81 0.32 25.00
C SER A 41 -4.61 -0.56 25.40
N PHE A 42 -4.70 -1.87 25.21
CA PHE A 42 -3.57 -2.78 25.44
C PHE A 42 -2.33 -2.39 24.62
N MET A 43 -2.51 -2.05 23.34
CA MET A 43 -1.41 -1.69 22.45
C MET A 43 -0.77 -0.34 22.80
N ALA A 44 -1.55 0.62 23.28
CA ALA A 44 -1.07 1.95 23.65
C ALA A 44 -0.45 2.01 25.06
N GLU A 45 -0.99 1.26 26.02
CA GLU A 45 -0.66 1.41 27.44
C GLU A 45 0.39 0.40 27.92
N THR A 46 0.56 -0.74 27.24
CA THR A 46 1.48 -1.80 27.67
C THR A 46 2.77 -1.84 26.84
N LYS A 47 3.89 -2.14 27.51
CA LYS A 47 5.19 -2.35 26.83
C LYS A 47 5.17 -3.53 25.85
N LEU A 48 4.38 -4.56 26.15
CA LEU A 48 4.20 -5.69 25.24
C LEU A 48 3.40 -5.28 24.00
N GLY A 49 2.36 -4.47 24.17
CA GLY A 49 1.58 -3.92 23.08
C GLY A 49 2.39 -3.08 22.11
N SER A 50 3.23 -2.18 22.61
CA SER A 50 4.12 -1.37 21.77
C SER A 50 5.19 -2.21 21.05
N ALA A 51 5.72 -3.25 21.70
CA ALA A 51 6.63 -4.20 21.06
C ALA A 51 5.94 -4.97 19.92
N ILE A 52 4.71 -5.47 20.13
CA ILE A 52 3.93 -6.14 19.09
C ILE A 52 3.65 -5.19 17.92
N TYR A 53 3.33 -3.92 18.19
CA TYR A 53 3.11 -2.93 17.15
C TYR A 53 4.35 -2.72 16.28
N ILE A 54 5.54 -2.60 16.88
CA ILE A 54 6.80 -2.49 16.14
C ILE A 54 7.05 -3.74 15.29
N VAL A 55 6.83 -4.94 15.85
CA VAL A 55 6.94 -6.20 15.11
C VAL A 55 6.00 -6.21 13.91
N LEU A 56 4.76 -5.76 14.06
CA LEU A 56 3.79 -5.69 12.97
C LEU A 56 4.18 -4.68 11.87
N LEU A 57 4.91 -3.62 12.18
CA LEU A 57 5.43 -2.68 11.18
C LEU A 57 6.63 -3.26 10.41
N VAL A 58 7.48 -4.05 11.07
CA VAL A 58 8.69 -4.64 10.46
C VAL A 58 8.38 -5.94 9.70
N LEU A 59 7.40 -6.72 10.18
CA LEU A 59 7.04 -8.03 9.63
C LEU A 59 6.73 -8.01 8.11
N PRO A 60 5.97 -7.04 7.55
CA PRO A 60 5.76 -6.93 6.11
C PRO A 60 7.05 -6.81 5.31
N LEU A 61 8.06 -6.08 5.82
CA LEU A 61 9.36 -5.94 5.18
C LEU A 61 10.11 -7.27 5.13
N ILE A 62 9.98 -8.07 6.19
CA ILE A 62 10.56 -9.42 6.25
C ILE A 62 9.84 -10.36 5.27
N ILE A 63 8.52 -10.31 5.18
CA ILE A 63 7.72 -11.17 4.30
C ILE A 63 7.95 -10.87 2.81
N ILE A 64 8.28 -9.63 2.44
CA ILE A 64 8.62 -9.26 1.06
C ILE A 64 9.79 -10.08 0.52
N CYS A 65 10.80 -10.41 1.35
CA CYS A 65 11.98 -11.17 0.93
C CYS A 65 11.62 -12.57 0.37
N PRO A 66 10.95 -13.47 1.12
CA PRO A 66 10.51 -14.75 0.58
C PRO A 66 9.41 -14.56 -0.48
N LEU A 67 8.53 -13.57 -0.38
CA LEU A 67 7.51 -13.34 -1.40
C LEU A 67 8.14 -13.09 -2.78
N ARG A 68 9.23 -12.31 -2.85
CA ARG A 68 9.96 -12.08 -4.10
C ARG A 68 10.50 -13.36 -4.74
N GLU A 69 11.00 -14.30 -3.94
CA GLU A 69 11.54 -15.56 -4.45
C GLU A 69 10.42 -16.54 -4.86
N TYR A 70 9.34 -16.58 -4.08
CA TYR A 70 8.26 -17.56 -4.23
C TYR A 70 7.02 -17.03 -4.97
N HIS A 71 7.01 -15.81 -5.51
CA HIS A 71 5.82 -15.18 -6.13
C HIS A 71 5.20 -16.02 -7.28
N LYS A 72 6.00 -16.79 -8.03
CA LYS A 72 5.52 -17.67 -9.11
C LYS A 72 5.15 -19.09 -8.63
N ARG A 73 5.46 -19.47 -7.38
CA ARG A 73 5.22 -20.83 -6.87
C ARG A 73 3.88 -20.94 -6.15
N HIS A 74 2.92 -21.59 -6.81
CA HIS A 74 1.64 -21.92 -6.21
C HIS A 74 1.73 -23.17 -5.30
N PRO A 75 1.06 -23.23 -4.14
CA PRO A 75 0.18 -22.22 -3.52
C PRO A 75 0.91 -21.24 -2.58
N VAL A 76 2.24 -21.38 -2.43
CA VAL A 76 3.05 -20.63 -1.47
C VAL A 76 2.93 -19.11 -1.67
N ASN A 77 2.86 -18.66 -2.92
CA ASN A 77 2.66 -17.26 -3.27
C ASN A 77 1.43 -16.61 -2.61
N PHE A 78 0.27 -17.27 -2.65
CA PHE A 78 -0.95 -16.76 -2.02
C PHE A 78 -0.91 -16.81 -0.49
N VAL A 79 -0.25 -17.82 0.09
CA VAL A 79 -0.06 -17.89 1.53
C VAL A 79 0.82 -16.72 2.02
N LEU A 80 1.95 -16.47 1.34
CA LEU A 80 2.84 -15.35 1.67
C LEU A 80 2.15 -14.00 1.43
N LEU A 81 1.40 -13.85 0.33
CA LEU A 81 0.64 -12.64 0.04
C LEU A 81 -0.45 -12.37 1.09
N GLY A 82 -1.17 -13.42 1.51
CA GLY A 82 -2.16 -13.34 2.57
C GLY A 82 -1.55 -12.94 3.91
N LEU A 83 -0.43 -13.56 4.30
CA LEU A 83 0.30 -13.22 5.52
C LEU A 83 0.79 -11.77 5.49
N PHE A 84 1.35 -11.33 4.35
CA PHE A 84 1.76 -9.94 4.14
C PHE A 84 0.59 -8.97 4.32
N THR A 85 -0.56 -9.30 3.73
CA THR A 85 -1.75 -8.46 3.77
C THR A 85 -2.32 -8.37 5.19
N ILE A 86 -2.40 -9.50 5.92
CA ILE A 86 -2.88 -9.52 7.30
C ILE A 86 -1.94 -8.70 8.21
N ALA A 87 -0.62 -8.86 8.06
CA ALA A 87 0.36 -8.09 8.83
C ALA A 87 0.20 -6.57 8.60
N MET A 88 0.11 -6.16 7.32
CA MET A 88 -0.15 -4.76 6.95
C MET A 88 -1.49 -4.26 7.47
N ALA A 89 -2.54 -5.08 7.41
CA ALA A 89 -3.88 -4.71 7.86
C ALA A 89 -3.94 -4.46 9.38
N PHE A 90 -3.28 -5.30 10.18
CA PHE A 90 -3.14 -5.06 11.61
C PHE A 90 -2.27 -3.84 11.89
N GLY A 91 -1.14 -3.68 11.21
CA GLY A 91 -0.28 -2.49 11.33
C GLY A 91 -1.08 -1.20 11.10
N LEU A 92 -1.80 -1.11 9.97
CA LEU A 92 -2.67 0.02 9.65
C LEU A 92 -3.80 0.19 10.67
N GLY A 93 -4.49 -0.89 11.04
CA GLY A 93 -5.60 -0.85 12.01
C GLY A 93 -5.16 -0.29 13.36
N PHE A 94 -3.98 -0.68 13.84
CA PHE A 94 -3.38 -0.12 15.06
C PHE A 94 -2.92 1.32 14.87
N SER A 95 -2.33 1.68 13.73
CA SER A 95 -1.99 3.08 13.45
C SER A 95 -3.23 3.97 13.49
N CYS A 96 -4.36 3.52 12.93
CA CYS A 96 -5.63 4.24 12.99
C CYS A 96 -6.12 4.45 14.44
N ALA A 97 -5.82 3.55 15.37
CA ALA A 97 -6.25 3.68 16.76
C ALA A 97 -5.73 4.96 17.46
N PHE A 98 -4.63 5.55 16.95
CA PHE A 98 -4.08 6.82 17.46
C PHE A 98 -4.76 8.08 16.91
N TYR A 99 -5.67 7.94 15.93
CA TYR A 99 -6.34 9.06 15.27
C TYR A 99 -7.84 9.07 15.53
N GLN A 100 -8.45 10.25 15.38
CA GLN A 100 -9.90 10.38 15.49
C GLN A 100 -10.61 9.67 14.34
N LYS A 101 -11.68 8.94 14.65
CA LYS A 101 -12.50 8.19 13.68
C LYS A 101 -12.96 9.02 12.48
N LYS A 102 -13.29 10.30 12.71
CA LYS A 102 -13.67 11.23 11.65
C LYS A 102 -12.54 11.45 10.63
N ILE A 103 -11.33 11.69 11.11
CA ILE A 103 -10.14 11.92 10.27
C ILE A 103 -9.80 10.66 9.48
N ILE A 104 -9.94 9.47 10.09
CA ILE A 104 -9.72 8.19 9.41
C ILE A 104 -10.70 8.02 8.24
N LEU A 105 -11.99 8.31 8.46
CA LEU A 105 -13.01 8.19 7.42
C LEU A 105 -12.78 9.20 6.28
N GLU A 106 -12.46 10.45 6.60
CA GLU A 106 -12.12 11.48 5.62
C GLU A 106 -10.91 11.06 4.76
N SER A 107 -9.87 10.53 5.41
CA SER A 107 -8.66 10.04 4.71
C SER A 107 -8.98 8.86 3.80
N ALA A 108 -9.77 7.89 4.27
CA ALA A 108 -10.16 6.72 3.49
C ALA A 108 -10.96 7.10 2.24
N ILE A 109 -11.92 8.04 2.36
CA ILE A 109 -12.71 8.54 1.23
C ILE A 109 -11.79 9.25 0.23
N LEU A 110 -10.92 10.16 0.71
CA LEU A 110 -10.01 10.90 -0.15
C LEU A 110 -9.09 9.96 -0.93
N THR A 111 -8.45 9.00 -0.25
CA THR A 111 -7.58 8.00 -0.89
C THR A 111 -8.36 7.15 -1.89
N SER A 112 -9.57 6.70 -1.56
CA SER A 112 -10.41 5.92 -2.47
C SER A 112 -10.72 6.70 -3.76
N VAL A 113 -11.10 7.97 -3.65
CA VAL A 113 -11.40 8.82 -4.81
C VAL A 113 -10.16 9.00 -5.68
N VAL A 114 -9.01 9.32 -5.08
CA VAL A 114 -7.75 9.54 -5.81
C VAL A 114 -7.28 8.26 -6.49
N VAL A 115 -7.30 7.12 -5.80
CA VAL A 115 -6.89 5.81 -6.35
C VAL A 115 -7.76 5.45 -7.56
N VAL A 116 -9.08 5.57 -7.45
CA VAL A 116 -10.00 5.26 -8.56
C VAL A 116 -9.79 6.22 -9.73
N ALA A 117 -9.73 7.53 -9.47
CA ALA A 117 -9.55 8.54 -10.51
C ALA A 117 -8.24 8.35 -11.29
N LEU A 118 -7.12 8.16 -10.57
CA LEU A 118 -5.80 7.97 -11.19
C LEU A 118 -5.71 6.65 -11.92
N THR A 119 -6.29 5.58 -11.38
CA THR A 119 -6.33 4.28 -12.06
C THR A 119 -7.07 4.41 -13.40
N LEU A 120 -8.29 4.97 -13.40
CA LEU A 120 -9.08 5.19 -14.62
C LEU A 120 -8.35 6.09 -15.62
N TYR A 121 -7.74 7.17 -15.15
CA TYR A 121 -6.93 8.07 -15.97
C TYR A 121 -5.77 7.33 -16.63
N THR A 122 -5.02 6.51 -15.88
CA THR A 122 -3.89 5.74 -16.43
C THR A 122 -4.36 4.75 -17.49
N PHE A 123 -5.47 4.03 -17.26
CA PHE A 123 -6.07 3.15 -18.28
C PHE A 123 -6.41 3.90 -19.56
N TRP A 124 -7.06 5.06 -19.44
CA TRP A 124 -7.39 5.92 -20.58
C TRP A 124 -6.15 6.42 -21.32
N ALA A 125 -5.13 6.87 -20.58
CA ALA A 125 -3.90 7.40 -21.14
C ALA A 125 -3.06 6.33 -21.85
N VAL A 126 -2.94 5.14 -21.27
CA VAL A 126 -2.23 4.00 -21.87
C VAL A 126 -2.93 3.54 -23.15
N LYS A 127 -4.27 3.52 -23.18
CA LYS A 127 -5.04 3.23 -24.41
C LYS A 127 -4.76 4.23 -25.54
N ARG A 128 -4.36 5.46 -25.20
CA ARG A 128 -3.94 6.51 -26.15
C ARG A 128 -2.42 6.52 -26.40
N SER A 129 -1.74 5.42 -26.09
CA SER A 129 -0.30 5.22 -26.29
C SER A 129 0.60 6.18 -25.50
N ARG A 130 0.10 6.79 -24.40
CA ARG A 130 0.95 7.56 -23.47
C ARG A 130 1.72 6.61 -22.56
N ASP A 131 2.97 6.92 -22.25
CA ASP A 131 3.80 6.12 -21.37
C ASP A 131 4.29 6.92 -20.16
N PHE A 132 4.21 6.31 -18.98
CA PHE A 132 4.59 6.91 -17.71
C PHE A 132 5.93 6.38 -17.16
N SER A 133 6.68 5.64 -17.96
CA SER A 133 7.97 5.04 -17.56
C SER A 133 9.00 6.07 -17.07
N PHE A 134 8.90 7.33 -17.54
CA PHE A 134 9.77 8.44 -17.10
C PHE A 134 9.63 8.77 -15.61
N LEU A 135 8.53 8.38 -14.96
CA LEU A 135 8.34 8.59 -13.52
C LEU A 135 9.29 7.72 -12.68
N GLY A 136 9.82 6.61 -13.20
CA GLY A 136 10.61 5.65 -12.42
C GLY A 136 11.78 6.27 -11.62
N PRO A 137 12.74 6.97 -12.26
CA PRO A 137 13.84 7.60 -11.55
C PRO A 137 13.39 8.67 -10.54
N PHE A 138 12.36 9.44 -10.89
CA PHE A 138 11.80 10.48 -10.00
C PHE A 138 11.13 9.88 -8.76
N LEU A 139 10.39 8.77 -8.93
CA LEU A 139 9.77 8.03 -7.85
C LEU A 139 10.80 7.40 -6.91
N LEU A 140 11.89 6.83 -7.45
CA LEU A 140 12.98 6.33 -6.63
C LEU A 140 13.65 7.44 -5.81
N ALA A 141 13.98 8.57 -6.44
CA ALA A 141 14.60 9.71 -5.77
C ALA A 141 13.69 10.28 -4.67
N SER A 142 12.41 10.48 -4.97
CA SER A 142 11.44 11.02 -4.01
C SER A 142 11.15 10.07 -2.85
N LEU A 143 11.12 8.75 -3.08
CA LEU A 143 11.00 7.75 -2.03
C LEU A 143 12.21 7.78 -1.07
N LEU A 144 13.43 7.90 -1.61
CA LEU A 144 14.64 8.04 -0.79
C LEU A 144 14.61 9.31 0.06
N VAL A 145 14.16 10.44 -0.51
CA VAL A 145 14.01 11.71 0.23
C VAL A 145 13.03 11.54 1.40
N ILE A 146 11.86 10.95 1.17
CA ILE A 146 10.87 10.69 2.24
C ILE A 146 11.43 9.77 3.31
N LEU A 147 12.17 8.73 2.92
CA LEU A 147 12.76 7.78 3.87
C LEU A 147 13.82 8.44 4.76
N VAL A 148 14.75 9.20 4.16
CA VAL A 148 15.77 9.94 4.91
C VAL A 148 15.11 10.98 5.82
N PHE A 149 14.09 11.69 5.32
CA PHE A 149 13.37 12.68 6.12
C PHE A 149 12.59 12.05 7.27
N ALA A 150 12.02 10.85 7.09
CA ALA A 150 11.39 10.10 8.17
C ALA A 150 12.40 9.73 9.28
N VAL A 151 13.62 9.33 8.92
CA VAL A 151 14.71 9.09 9.90
C VAL A 151 15.10 10.38 10.62
N ILE A 152 15.20 11.51 9.90
CA ILE A 152 15.47 12.82 10.52
C ILE A 152 14.37 13.18 11.52
N GLN A 153 13.08 13.03 11.17
CA GLN A 153 11.98 13.31 12.08
C GLN A 153 11.94 12.39 13.31
N LEU A 154 12.39 11.14 13.15
CA LEU A 154 12.53 10.19 14.27
C LEU A 154 13.57 10.68 15.29
N LEU A 155 14.71 11.20 14.82
CA LEU A 155 15.80 11.70 15.67
C LEU A 155 15.55 13.13 16.19
N PHE A 156 14.90 13.98 15.37
CA PHE A 156 14.65 15.39 15.64
C PHE A 156 13.18 15.72 15.30
N PRO A 157 12.26 15.71 16.28
CA PRO A 157 10.85 15.97 16.02
C PRO A 157 10.59 17.47 15.72
N LEU A 158 10.43 17.80 14.44
CA LEU A 158 10.29 19.17 13.89
C LEU A 158 8.88 19.81 14.06
N GLY A 159 8.04 19.27 14.94
CA GLY A 159 6.70 19.80 15.23
C GLY A 159 5.61 19.48 14.20
N LYS A 160 4.37 19.95 14.47
CA LYS A 160 3.15 19.56 13.72
C LYS A 160 3.14 19.99 12.24
N LEU A 161 3.71 21.14 11.92
CA LEU A 161 3.79 21.63 10.53
C LEU A 161 4.61 20.66 9.65
N SER A 162 5.70 20.13 10.20
CA SER A 162 6.57 19.18 9.51
C SER A 162 5.83 17.88 9.17
N TRP A 163 5.04 17.34 10.12
CA TRP A 163 4.19 16.16 9.90
C TRP A 163 3.12 16.40 8.82
N MET A 164 2.53 17.60 8.76
CA MET A 164 1.54 17.95 7.74
C MET A 164 2.17 17.99 6.34
N ILE A 165 3.33 18.64 6.20
CA ILE A 165 4.07 18.70 4.93
C ILE A 165 4.48 17.29 4.49
N PHE A 166 4.97 16.48 5.44
CA PHE A 166 5.36 15.10 5.19
C PHE A 166 4.19 14.26 4.65
N GLY A 167 3.02 14.33 5.28
CA GLY A 167 1.82 13.61 4.83
C GLY A 167 1.33 14.06 3.45
N CYS A 168 1.40 15.37 3.15
CA CYS A 168 1.02 15.92 1.85
C CYS A 168 1.98 15.49 0.73
N LEU A 169 3.30 15.59 0.94
CA LEU A 169 4.28 15.13 -0.03
C LEU A 169 4.19 13.62 -0.24
N GLY A 170 4.04 12.85 0.85
CA GLY A 170 3.85 11.41 0.80
C GLY A 170 2.64 11.02 -0.04
N SER A 171 1.48 11.66 0.17
CA SER A 171 0.27 11.32 -0.60
C SER A 171 0.42 11.62 -2.09
N ILE A 172 1.07 12.72 -2.47
CA ILE A 172 1.35 13.05 -3.88
C ILE A 172 2.31 12.03 -4.51
N ILE A 173 3.36 11.64 -3.78
CA ILE A 173 4.35 10.67 -4.27
C ILE A 173 3.70 9.27 -4.45
N PHE A 174 2.93 8.79 -3.48
CA PHE A 174 2.21 7.52 -3.61
C PHE A 174 1.10 7.57 -4.67
N ALA A 175 0.48 8.73 -4.90
CA ALA A 175 -0.42 8.94 -6.04
C ALA A 175 0.31 8.77 -7.39
N ALA A 176 1.54 9.28 -7.51
CA ALA A 176 2.37 9.05 -8.69
C ALA A 176 2.82 7.59 -8.84
N PHE A 177 3.08 6.87 -7.73
CA PHE A 177 3.31 5.42 -7.75
C PHE A 177 2.11 4.66 -8.32
N ILE A 178 0.87 4.98 -7.92
CA ILE A 178 -0.34 4.34 -8.49
C ILE A 178 -0.36 4.46 -10.02
N MET A 179 -0.03 5.65 -10.56
CA MET A 179 0.03 5.84 -12.01
C MET A 179 1.14 5.02 -12.68
N TYR A 180 2.33 5.01 -12.08
CA TYR A 180 3.48 4.27 -12.59
C TYR A 180 3.25 2.75 -12.58
N ASP A 181 2.72 2.23 -11.47
CA ASP A 181 2.45 0.81 -11.28
C ASP A 181 1.32 0.34 -12.18
N ALA A 182 0.23 1.12 -12.31
CA ALA A 182 -0.84 0.81 -13.26
C ALA A 182 -0.34 0.82 -14.72
N ASN A 183 0.55 1.75 -15.10
CA ASN A 183 1.16 1.75 -16.42
C ASN A 183 2.01 0.48 -16.67
N ASN A 184 2.81 0.07 -15.69
CA ASN A 184 3.62 -1.15 -15.78
C ASN A 184 2.76 -2.42 -15.81
N LEU A 185 1.69 -2.46 -15.03
CA LEU A 185 0.72 -3.55 -15.04
C LEU A 185 0.09 -3.74 -16.42
N ILE A 186 -0.30 -2.66 -17.07
CA ILE A 186 -0.96 -2.73 -18.38
C ILE A 186 0.04 -3.06 -19.50
N LYS A 187 1.28 -2.56 -19.43
CA LYS A 187 2.23 -2.64 -20.56
C LYS A 187 3.34 -3.66 -20.43
N ARG A 188 3.81 -3.96 -19.21
CA ARG A 188 5.08 -4.66 -18.99
C ARG A 188 4.92 -6.05 -18.39
N PHE A 189 4.05 -6.21 -17.39
CA PHE A 189 3.87 -7.50 -16.73
C PHE A 189 3.20 -8.53 -17.62
N SER A 190 3.56 -9.81 -17.44
CA SER A 190 2.98 -10.97 -18.15
C SER A 190 1.87 -11.63 -17.33
N TYR A 191 1.07 -12.49 -17.97
CA TYR A 191 -0.09 -13.16 -17.35
C TYR A 191 0.20 -13.85 -16.00
N ASP A 192 1.40 -14.41 -15.82
CA ASP A 192 1.79 -15.14 -14.61
C ASP A 192 2.31 -14.24 -13.47
N GLU A 193 2.46 -12.93 -13.72
CA GLU A 193 3.03 -11.96 -12.79
C GLU A 193 1.93 -11.22 -12.02
N TYR A 194 0.99 -11.96 -11.43
CA TYR A 194 -0.22 -11.43 -10.78
C TYR A 194 -0.12 -11.34 -9.24
N ILE A 195 1.00 -11.77 -8.65
CA ILE A 195 1.31 -11.71 -7.21
C ILE A 195 2.33 -10.61 -6.97
#